data_AF-A0AAW5SDP8-F1
#
_entry.id   AF-A0AAW5SDP8-F1
#
_cell.length_a   1.000
_cell.length_b   1.000
_cell.length_c   1.000
_cell.angle_alpha   90.00
_cell.angle_beta   90.00
_cell.angle_gamma   90.00
#
_symmetry.space_group_name_H-M   'P 1'
#
loop_
_entity.id
_entity.type
_entity.pdbx_description
1 polymer ?
#
loop_
_entity_poly.entity_id
_entity_poly.type
_entity_poly.pdbx_seq_one_letter_code
_entity_poly.pdbx_strand_id
1 'polypeptide(L)' 'MTASTDHADIWAYESASCEPTPWESWIDAVESALGHDPDGDQAVDGYSLDGFYDMWKKGLTPSEAASSVPAR' A
#
# COMPACT_ATOMS: atom_id res chain seq x y z
N MET A 1 35.75 1.97 -18.84
CA MET A 1 34.40 2.58 -18.88
C MET A 1 34.14 3.12 -17.49
N THR A 2 34.35 4.41 -17.28
CA THR A 2 34.07 5.06 -16.00
C THR A 2 32.56 5.26 -15.90
N ALA A 3 31.94 4.69 -14.86
CA ALA A 3 30.56 4.96 -14.52
C ALA A 3 30.47 6.44 -14.10
N SER A 4 30.10 7.31 -15.04
CA SER A 4 29.52 8.60 -14.69
C SER A 4 28.04 8.36 -14.49
N THR A 5 27.64 7.94 -13.29
CA THR A 5 26.26 8.16 -12.86
C THR A 5 26.17 9.66 -12.64
N ASP A 6 25.49 10.39 -13.52
CA ASP A 6 25.35 11.84 -13.37
C ASP A 6 24.63 12.12 -12.04
N HIS A 7 24.96 13.23 -11.38
CA HIS A 7 24.30 13.65 -10.14
C HIS A 7 22.77 13.71 -10.32
N ALA A 8 22.31 14.03 -11.53
CA ALA A 8 20.89 13.99 -11.89
C ALA A 8 20.27 12.58 -11.81
N ASP A 9 20.99 11.53 -12.21
CA ASP A 9 20.51 10.15 -12.17
C ASP A 9 20.41 9.63 -10.72
N ILE A 10 21.39 10.00 -9.88
CA ILE A 10 21.38 9.68 -8.44
C ILE A 10 20.21 10.39 -7.77
N TRP A 11 20.04 11.69 -8.03
CA TRP A 11 18.92 12.46 -7.47
C TRP A 11 17.56 11.91 -7.89
N ALA A 12 17.40 11.49 -9.14
CA ALA A 12 16.16 10.88 -9.62
C ALA A 12 15.87 9.54 -8.93
N TYR A 13 16.89 8.70 -8.74
CA TYR A 13 16.76 7.41 -8.04
C TYR A 13 16.41 7.60 -6.53
N GLU A 14 17.09 8.52 -5.86
CA GLU A 14 16.82 8.87 -4.47
C GLU A 14 15.42 9.47 -4.30
N SER A 15 15.01 10.36 -5.20
CA SER A 15 13.68 10.98 -5.17
C SER A 15 12.57 9.97 -5.44
N ALA A 16 12.77 9.03 -6.37
CA ALA A 16 11.80 7.95 -6.61
C ALA A 16 11.61 7.04 -5.40
N SER A 17 12.63 6.92 -4.53
CA SER A 17 12.54 6.16 -3.28
C SER A 17 11.77 6.89 -2.18
N CYS A 18 11.45 8.17 -2.38
CA CYS A 18 10.63 8.98 -1.46
C CYS A 18 9.14 8.98 -1.84
N GLU A 19 8.78 8.47 -3.01
CA GLU A 19 7.38 8.37 -3.43
C GLU A 19 6.75 7.09 -2.87
N PRO A 20 5.50 7.15 -2.38
CA PRO A 20 4.80 5.96 -1.94
C PRO A 20 4.65 4.99 -3.11
N THR A 21 4.95 3.73 -2.84
CA THR A 21 4.72 2.64 -3.78
C THR A 21 3.24 2.54 -4.15
N PRO A 22 2.90 1.89 -5.27
CA PRO A 22 1.51 1.62 -5.62
C PRO A 22 0.75 0.84 -4.53
N TRP A 23 1.45 0.00 -3.76
CA TRP A 23 0.86 -0.69 -2.60
C TRP A 23 0.55 0.28 -1.47
N GLU A 24 1.52 1.12 -1.07
CA GLU A 24 1.34 2.11 0.01
C GLU A 24 0.20 3.09 -0.31
N SER A 25 0.12 3.55 -1.55
CA SER A 25 -0.99 4.41 -1.99
C SER A 25 -2.35 3.69 -1.98
N TRP A 26 -2.37 2.39 -2.26
CA TRP A 26 -3.60 1.60 -2.28
C TRP A 26 -4.10 1.27 -0.87
N ILE A 27 -3.20 0.90 0.05
CA ILE A 27 -3.57 0.57 1.43
C ILE A 27 -3.96 1.82 2.22
N ASP A 28 -3.33 2.97 1.97
CA ASP A 28 -3.76 4.26 2.54
C ASP A 28 -5.20 4.61 2.13
N ALA A 29 -5.58 4.34 0.88
CA ALA A 29 -6.96 4.52 0.43
C ALA A 29 -7.95 3.54 1.08
N VAL A 30 -7.51 2.32 1.43
CA VAL A 30 -8.33 1.37 2.22
C VAL A 30 -8.51 1.91 3.64
N GLU A 31 -7.43 2.33 4.30
CA GLU A 31 -7.47 2.93 5.64
C GLU A 31 -8.43 4.14 5.69
N SER A 32 -8.34 5.02 4.70
CA SER A 32 -9.25 6.16 4.55
C SER A 32 -10.72 5.73 4.43
N ALA A 33 -11.00 4.65 3.69
CA ALA A 33 -12.36 4.12 3.54
C ALA A 33 -12.88 3.44 4.81
N LEU A 34 -12.01 2.79 5.58
CA LEU A 34 -12.34 2.16 6.86
C LEU A 34 -12.49 3.18 8.00
N GLY A 35 -11.82 4.32 7.89
CA GLY A 35 -11.74 5.34 8.95
C GLY A 35 -10.89 4.91 10.15
N HIS A 36 -10.09 3.85 10.01
CA HIS A 36 -9.16 3.34 11.01
C HIS A 36 -8.10 2.45 10.36
N ASP A 37 -7.01 2.22 11.10
CA ASP A 37 -5.87 1.40 10.69
C ASP A 37 -6.29 -0.03 10.26
N PRO A 38 -5.90 -0.49 9.05
CA PRO A 38 -6.22 -1.82 8.54
C PRO A 38 -5.30 -2.94 9.08
N ASP A 39 -4.26 -2.62 9.86
CA ASP A 39 -3.36 -3.59 10.49
C ASP A 39 -3.95 -4.07 11.82
N GLY A 40 -4.82 -5.08 11.73
CA GLY A 40 -5.49 -5.71 12.86
C GLY A 40 -5.13 -7.19 13.05
N ASP A 41 -6.03 -7.93 13.69
CA ASP A 41 -5.91 -9.37 13.85
C ASP A 41 -7.06 -10.07 13.14
N GLN A 42 -6.74 -10.70 12.01
CA GLN A 42 -7.72 -11.38 11.16
C GLN A 42 -8.60 -12.39 11.91
N ALA A 43 -8.10 -13.01 12.99
CA ALA A 43 -8.87 -13.96 13.79
C ALA A 43 -9.82 -13.28 14.79
N VAL A 44 -9.58 -12.03 15.15
CA VAL A 44 -10.35 -11.27 16.15
C VAL A 44 -11.31 -10.29 15.49
N ASP A 45 -10.83 -9.50 14.55
CA ASP A 45 -11.55 -8.38 13.94
C ASP A 45 -11.69 -8.48 12.42
N GLY A 46 -10.98 -9.42 11.79
CA GLY A 46 -11.07 -9.68 10.35
C GLY A 46 -10.17 -8.78 9.50
N TYR A 47 -9.30 -7.98 10.11
CA TYR A 47 -8.35 -7.11 9.41
C TYR A 47 -6.93 -7.72 9.42
N SER A 48 -6.20 -7.59 8.31
CA SER A 48 -4.76 -7.86 8.26
C SER A 48 -4.15 -7.27 6.99
N LEU A 49 -2.94 -6.72 7.09
CA LEU A 49 -2.22 -6.20 5.91
C LEU A 49 -1.99 -7.28 4.85
N ASP A 50 -1.70 -8.51 5.26
CA ASP A 50 -1.54 -9.65 4.34
C ASP A 50 -2.84 -9.94 3.58
N GLY A 51 -3.98 -9.92 4.26
CA GLY A 51 -5.29 -10.13 3.64
C GLY A 51 -5.62 -9.02 2.62
N PHE A 52 -5.33 -7.77 2.97
CA PHE A 52 -5.48 -6.65 2.05
C PHE A 52 -4.50 -6.70 0.88
N TYR A 53 -3.28 -7.17 1.10
CA TYR A 53 -2.28 -7.36 0.05
C TYR A 53 -2.76 -8.40 -0.98
N ASP A 54 -3.34 -9.51 -0.52
CA ASP A 54 -3.95 -10.51 -1.39
C ASP A 54 -5.10 -9.94 -2.22
N MET A 55 -5.94 -9.07 -1.64
CA MET A 55 -7.02 -8.38 -2.36
C MET A 55 -6.48 -7.44 -3.43
N TRP A 56 -5.45 -6.66 -3.11
CA TRP A 56 -4.76 -5.80 -4.07
C TRP A 56 -4.18 -6.61 -5.24
N LYS A 57 -3.50 -7.73 -4.94
CA LYS A 57 -2.96 -8.63 -5.97
C LYS A 57 -4.04 -9.27 -6.85
N LYS A 58 -5.26 -9.44 -6.34
CA LYS A 58 -6.44 -9.89 -7.09
C LYS A 58 -7.09 -8.77 -7.92
N GLY A 59 -6.61 -7.53 -7.79
CA GLY A 59 -7.09 -6.38 -8.55
C GLY A 59 -8.34 -5.71 -7.98
N LEU A 60 -8.65 -5.95 -6.69
CA LEU A 60 -9.74 -5.23 -6.04
C LEU A 60 -9.37 -3.75 -5.91
N THR A 61 -10.39 -2.91 -6.02
CA THR A 61 -10.28 -1.49 -5.65
C THR A 61 -10.24 -1.33 -4.12
N PRO A 62 -9.68 -0.22 -3.59
CA PRO A 62 -9.66 0.02 -2.16
C PRO A 62 -11.05 -0.05 -1.50
N SER A 63 -12.07 0.50 -2.16
CA SER A 63 -13.45 0.49 -1.64
C SER A 63 -14.07 -0.91 -1.60
N GLU A 64 -13.78 -1.77 -2.58
CA GLU A 64 -14.24 -3.17 -2.57
C GLU A 64 -13.57 -3.95 -1.43
N ALA A 65 -12.26 -3.74 -1.23
CA ALA A 65 -11.52 -4.37 -0.15
C ALA A 65 -12.03 -3.92 1.23
N ALA A 66 -12.22 -2.63 1.44
CA ALA A 66 -12.79 -2.08 2.67
C ALA A 66 -14.21 -2.61 2.97
N SER A 67 -15.00 -2.86 1.93
CA SER A 67 -16.35 -3.45 2.06
C SER A 67 -16.34 -4.97 2.29
N SER A 68 -15.19 -5.63 2.13
CA SER A 68 -15.04 -7.09 2.24
C SER A 68 -14.71 -7.56 3.67
N VAL A 69 -14.42 -6.63 4.58
CA VAL A 69 -14.12 -6.89 5.99
C VAL A 69 -15.30 -6.48 6.89
N PRO A 70 -15.39 -7.00 8.13
CA PRO A 70 -16.41 -6.58 9.07
C PRO A 70 -16.38 -5.06 9.30
N ALA A 71 -17.52 -4.47 9.67
CA ALA A 71 -17.54 -3.10 10.19
C ALA A 71 -17.14 -3.12 11.67
N ARG A 72 -16.36 -2.12 12.08
CA ARG A 72 -15.94 -1.93 13.47
C ARG A 72 -16.94 -1.09 14.27
#